data_AF-A0A5S9MIM7-F1
#
_entry.id   AF-A0A5S9MIM7-F1
#
_cell.length_a   1.000
_cell.length_b   1.000
_cell.length_c   1.000
_cell.angle_alpha   90.00
_cell.angle_beta   90.00
_cell.angle_gamma   90.00
#
_symmetry.space_group_name_H-M   'P 1'
#
loop_
_entity.id
_entity.type
_entity.pdbx_description
1 polymer ?
#
loop_
_entity_poly.entity_id
_entity_poly.type
_entity_poly.pdbx_seq_one_letter_code
_entity_poly.pdbx_strand_id
1 'polypeptide(L)'
;MTNHELIAEHVILEYLEGSRTDLGISIIFAAETKESLAENISTLVRYINEEEGDILIQHKKAVRIPFQLDTHQRGDNELFARTLRTLDHQVGMTNSIPETVSFLDLFHAKQVDDIGIREKNG
;
A
#
# COMPACT_ATOMS: atom_id res chain seq x y z
N MET A 1 16.56 6.84 2.00
CA MET A 1 16.39 5.37 2.05
C MET A 1 15.38 5.06 3.13
N THR A 2 14.27 4.44 2.76
CA THR A 2 13.24 3.98 3.70
C THR A 2 13.74 2.68 4.32
N ASN A 3 13.92 2.66 5.65
CA ASN A 3 14.34 1.45 6.34
C ASN A 3 13.10 0.58 6.60
N HIS A 4 12.91 -0.47 5.79
CA HIS A 4 11.82 -1.44 5.96
C HIS A 4 11.82 -2.08 7.36
N GLU A 5 13.00 -2.23 7.99
CA GLU A 5 13.13 -2.79 9.34
C GLU A 5 12.33 -2.01 10.39
N LEU A 6 12.12 -0.70 10.21
CA LEU A 6 11.37 0.13 11.16
C LEU A 6 9.88 -0.23 11.23
N ILE A 7 9.34 -0.83 10.18
CA ILE A 7 7.92 -1.18 10.08
C ILE A 7 7.68 -2.67 9.85
N ALA A 8 8.74 -3.46 9.64
CA ALA A 8 8.68 -4.90 9.34
C ALA A 8 7.82 -5.70 10.34
N GLU A 9 7.88 -5.35 11.62
CA GLU A 9 7.12 -6.00 12.70
C GLU A 9 5.85 -5.23 13.09
N HIS A 10 5.54 -4.10 12.43
CA HIS A 10 4.38 -3.29 12.77
C HIS A 10 3.12 -3.88 12.11
N VAL A 11 2.03 -4.01 12.89
CA VAL A 11 0.69 -4.48 12.44
C VAL A 11 0.11 -3.76 11.22
N ILE A 12 0.68 -2.61 10.87
CA ILE A 12 0.25 -1.84 9.70
C ILE A 12 0.64 -2.57 8.42
N LEU A 13 1.79 -3.25 8.39
CA LEU A 13 2.19 -4.06 7.25
C LEU A 13 1.23 -5.23 7.08
N GLU A 14 0.89 -5.98 8.13
CA GLU A 14 -0.09 -7.06 8.04
C GLU A 14 -1.45 -6.57 7.47
N TYR A 15 -1.91 -5.39 7.89
CA TYR A 15 -3.13 -4.79 7.36
C TYR A 15 -3.01 -4.43 5.87
N LEU A 16 -1.89 -3.84 5.49
CA LEU A 16 -1.56 -3.37 4.14
C LEU A 16 -1.25 -4.52 3.16
N GLU A 17 -0.72 -5.62 3.68
CA GLU A 17 -0.31 -6.83 2.97
C GLU A 17 -1.39 -7.92 2.98
N GLY A 18 -2.40 -7.76 3.84
CA GLY A 18 -3.54 -8.64 3.93
C GLY A 18 -4.29 -8.77 2.59
N SER A 19 -5.09 -9.83 2.46
CA SER A 19 -5.89 -10.13 1.26
C SER A 19 -6.97 -9.10 0.89
N ARG A 20 -6.96 -7.92 1.52
CA ARG A 20 -7.89 -6.82 1.33
C ARG A 20 -7.58 -6.06 0.04
N THR A 21 -7.97 -6.65 -1.09
CA THR A 21 -7.88 -6.04 -2.42
C THR A 21 -8.88 -4.89 -2.64
N ASP A 22 -9.77 -4.64 -1.66
CA ASP A 22 -10.86 -3.67 -1.72
C ASP A 22 -10.41 -2.21 -1.51
N LEU A 23 -9.22 -2.00 -0.95
CA LEU A 23 -8.68 -0.66 -0.70
C LEU A 23 -8.17 0.05 -1.97
N GLY A 24 -7.96 -0.69 -3.07
CA GLY A 24 -7.49 -0.11 -4.34
C GLY A 24 -6.07 0.49 -4.28
N ILE A 25 -5.29 0.16 -3.25
CA ILE A 25 -3.92 0.63 -3.07
C ILE A 25 -2.91 -0.39 -3.60
N SER A 26 -1.72 0.09 -3.95
CA SER A 26 -0.55 -0.74 -4.26
C SER A 26 0.63 -0.26 -3.43
N ILE A 27 1.43 -1.21 -2.96
CA ILE A 27 2.57 -0.94 -2.08
C ILE A 27 3.83 -1.38 -2.80
N ILE A 28 4.82 -0.49 -2.82
CA ILE A 28 6.09 -0.71 -3.49
C ILE A 28 7.19 -0.62 -2.44
N PHE A 29 7.95 -1.70 -2.32
CA PHE A 29 9.14 -1.77 -1.47
C PHE A 29 10.39 -1.81 -2.35
N ALA A 30 11.41 -1.04 -1.97
CA ALA A 30 12.75 -1.18 -2.51
C ALA A 30 13.61 -1.90 -1.46
N ALA A 31 14.25 -3.00 -1.86
CA ALA A 31 15.14 -3.77 -1.01
C ALA A 31 16.40 -4.16 -1.80
N GLU A 32 17.52 -4.32 -1.09
CA GLU A 32 18.79 -4.73 -1.68
C GLU A 32 18.86 -6.24 -1.94
N THR A 33 18.20 -7.03 -1.09
CA THR A 33 18.17 -8.49 -1.21
C THR A 33 16.74 -9.00 -1.25
N LYS A 34 16.56 -10.20 -1.83
CA LYS A 34 15.25 -10.82 -1.95
C LYS A 34 14.71 -11.26 -0.58
N GLU A 35 15.60 -11.67 0.32
CA GLU A 35 15.26 -12.13 1.67
C GLU A 35 14.70 -11.01 2.55
N SER A 36 14.98 -9.74 2.21
CA SER A 36 14.47 -8.56 2.92
C SER A 36 13.06 -8.14 2.51
N LEU A 37 12.41 -8.88 1.62
CA LEU A 37 11.05 -8.57 1.16
C LEU A 37 10.02 -9.41 1.92
N ALA A 38 8.83 -8.83 2.15
CA ALA A 38 7.73 -9.46 2.87
C ALA A 38 7.30 -10.82 2.27
N GLU A 39 6.71 -11.70 3.09
CA GLU A 39 6.33 -13.05 2.63
C GLU A 39 5.25 -13.05 1.53
N ASN A 40 4.42 -12.00 1.47
CA ASN A 40 3.21 -11.97 0.65
C ASN A 40 3.38 -11.30 -0.73
N ILE A 41 4.61 -11.02 -1.17
CA ILE A 41 4.90 -10.29 -2.43
C ILE A 41 4.08 -10.82 -3.61
N SER A 42 3.35 -9.92 -4.26
CA SER A 42 2.61 -10.24 -5.48
C SER A 42 3.48 -10.17 -6.73
N THR A 43 4.44 -9.24 -6.78
CA THR A 43 5.30 -8.99 -7.94
C THR A 43 6.72 -8.67 -7.48
N LEU A 44 7.71 -9.34 -8.07
CA LEU A 44 9.13 -9.12 -7.79
C LEU A 44 9.84 -8.64 -9.06
N VAL A 45 10.36 -7.43 -9.00
CA VAL A 45 11.15 -6.80 -10.05
C VAL A 45 12.59 -6.68 -9.56
N ARG A 46 13.54 -7.19 -10.36
CA ARG A 46 14.97 -7.09 -10.10
C ARG A 46 15.61 -6.16 -11.12
N TYR A 47 16.29 -5.13 -10.64
CA TYR A 47 17.18 -4.31 -11.45
C TYR A 47 18.52 -5.03 -11.60
N ILE A 48 19.02 -5.16 -12.83
CA ILE A 48 20.33 -5.74 -13.11
C ILE A 48 21.37 -4.61 -13.24
N ASN A 49 21.02 -3.55 -13.96
CA ASN A 49 21.83 -2.33 -14.11
C ASN A 49 20.91 -1.13 -14.47
N GLU A 50 21.49 -0.02 -14.93
CA GLU A 50 20.75 1.20 -15.31
C GLU A 50 19.94 1.05 -16.62
N GLU A 51 20.16 -0.01 -17.40
CA GLU A 51 19.55 -0.24 -18.71
C GLU A 51 18.59 -1.44 -18.73
N GLU A 52 18.77 -2.44 -17.86
CA GLU A 52 17.99 -3.69 -17.90
C GLU A 52 17.61 -4.26 -16.52
N GLY A 53 16.54 -5.07 -16.54
CA GLY A 53 16.05 -5.79 -15.38
C GLY A 53 15.21 -7.02 -15.74
N ASP A 54 14.77 -7.76 -14.71
CA ASP A 54 13.92 -8.95 -14.82
C ASP A 54 12.68 -8.83 -13.92
N ILE A 55 11.52 -9.25 -14.42
CA ILE A 55 10.38 -9.62 -13.58
C ILE A 55 10.51 -11.11 -13.25
N LEU A 56 10.64 -11.44 -11.97
CA LEU A 56 10.84 -12.81 -11.47
C LEU A 56 9.58 -13.43 -10.87
N ILE A 57 8.68 -12.59 -10.37
CA ILE A 57 7.35 -12.98 -9.89
C ILE A 57 6.37 -11.96 -10.43
N GLN A 58 5.25 -12.41 -10.98
CA GLN A 58 4.17 -11.54 -11.43
C GLN A 58 2.84 -12.16 -11.04
N HIS A 59 1.99 -11.41 -10.33
CA HIS A 59 0.71 -11.91 -9.81
C HIS A 59 0.85 -13.25 -9.05
N LYS A 60 1.85 -13.34 -8.16
CA LYS A 60 2.21 -14.54 -7.37
C LYS A 60 2.65 -15.76 -8.21
N LYS A 61 2.88 -15.60 -9.51
CA LYS A 61 3.41 -16.66 -10.38
C LYS A 61 4.88 -16.41 -10.66
N ALA A 62 5.70 -17.46 -10.51
CA ALA A 62 7.09 -17.42 -10.93
C ALA A 62 7.16 -17.24 -12.45
N VAL A 63 7.88 -16.21 -12.88
CA VAL A 63 8.11 -15.87 -14.28
C VAL A 63 9.57 -15.47 -14.46
N ARG A 64 10.00 -15.26 -15.70
CA ARG A 64 11.28 -14.61 -15.99
C ARG A 64 11.14 -13.79 -17.25
N ILE A 65 10.81 -12.52 -17.08
CA ILE A 65 10.54 -11.61 -18.19
C ILE A 65 11.59 -10.50 -18.14
N PRO A 66 12.58 -10.50 -19.06
CA PRO A 66 13.53 -9.41 -19.14
C PRO A 66 12.86 -8.15 -19.69
N PHE A 67 13.30 -6.98 -19.23
CA PHE A 67 12.87 -5.69 -19.74
C PHE A 67 14.05 -4.72 -19.84
N GLN A 68 13.88 -3.71 -20.70
CA GLN A 68 14.80 -2.58 -20.85
C GLN A 68 14.17 -1.37 -20.18
N LEU A 69 15.00 -0.57 -19.52
CA LEU A 69 14.61 0.68 -18.90
C LEU A 69 14.69 1.81 -19.91
N ASP A 70 13.73 2.72 -19.85
CA ASP A 70 13.84 3.97 -20.57
C ASP A 70 15.03 4.77 -20.03
N THR A 71 15.78 5.40 -20.92
CA THR A 71 16.90 6.26 -20.52
C THR A 71 16.39 7.41 -19.66
N HIS A 72 16.66 7.35 -18.37
CA HIS A 72 16.30 8.39 -17.43
C HIS A 72 17.53 9.23 -17.09
N GLN A 73 17.48 10.53 -17.40
CA GLN A 73 18.47 11.48 -16.88
C GLN A 73 18.11 11.79 -15.43
N ARG A 74 19.08 11.73 -14.50
CA ARG A 74 18.89 12.21 -13.12
C ARG A 74 18.72 13.73 -13.11
N GLY A 75 17.54 14.19 -13.52
CA GLY A 75 17.09 15.58 -13.43
C GLY A 75 16.30 15.81 -12.14
N ASP A 76 16.02 17.08 -11.85
CA ASP A 76 15.11 17.44 -10.77
C ASP A 76 13.67 17.02 -11.12
N ASN A 77 12.94 16.49 -10.13
CA ASN A 77 11.53 16.11 -10.27
C ASN A 77 10.58 17.32 -10.31
N GLU A 78 11.11 18.54 -10.14
CA GLU A 78 10.34 19.79 -10.15
C GLU A 78 9.46 19.94 -11.39
N LEU A 79 9.98 19.66 -12.58
CA LEU A 79 9.23 19.82 -13.82
C LEU A 79 8.03 18.86 -13.87
N PHE A 80 8.20 17.62 -13.41
CA PHE A 80 7.12 16.65 -13.30
C PHE A 80 6.07 17.12 -12.29
N ALA A 81 6.48 17.54 -11.09
CA ALA A 81 5.58 18.05 -10.07
C ALA A 81 4.80 19.29 -10.54
N ARG A 82 5.47 20.23 -11.21
CA ARG A 82 4.86 21.44 -11.77
C ARG A 82 3.86 21.11 -12.88
N THR A 83 4.20 20.16 -13.75
CA THR A 83 3.30 19.70 -14.83
C THR A 83 2.06 19.03 -14.24
N LEU A 84 2.25 18.12 -13.28
CA LEU A 84 1.15 17.43 -12.59
C LEU A 84 0.26 18.40 -11.81
N ARG A 85 0.77 19.52 -11.29
CA ARG A 85 -0.03 20.56 -10.61
C ARG A 85 -1.13 21.16 -11.48
N THR A 86 -0.95 21.15 -12.80
CA THR A 86 -1.93 21.69 -13.75
C THR A 86 -3.02 20.70 -14.12
N LEU A 87 -2.86 19.42 -13.76
CA LEU A 87 -3.93 18.43 -13.84
C LEU A 87 -4.94 18.76 -12.73
N ASP A 88 -6.13 19.21 -13.15
CA ASP A 88 -7.23 19.52 -12.26
C ASP A 88 -7.67 18.25 -11.53
N HIS A 89 -7.30 18.13 -10.26
CA HIS A 89 -7.80 17.08 -9.39
C HIS A 89 -9.23 17.45 -8.99
N GLN A 90 -10.23 16.93 -9.70
CA GLN A 90 -11.61 16.96 -9.19
C GLN A 90 -11.64 16.15 -7.89
N VAL A 91 -11.61 16.84 -6.75
CA VAL A 91 -11.73 16.23 -5.42
C VAL A 91 -13.15 15.70 -5.30
N GLY A 92 -13.37 14.47 -5.77
CA GLY A 92 -14.68 13.83 -5.82
C GLY A 92 -15.23 13.41 -4.45
N MET A 93 -14.40 13.36 -3.41
CA MET A 93 -14.87 13.07 -2.05
C MET A 93 -13.80 13.44 -1.03
N THR A 94 -14.12 14.35 -0.12
CA THR A 94 -13.38 14.53 1.12
C THR A 94 -13.69 13.34 2.04
N ASN A 95 -12.93 12.25 1.95
CA ASN A 95 -12.93 11.23 3.00
C ASN A 95 -12.15 11.78 4.21
N SER A 96 -12.78 12.69 4.94
CA SER A 96 -12.28 13.13 6.23
C SER A 96 -12.48 11.97 7.22
N ILE A 97 -11.39 11.46 7.77
CA ILE A 97 -11.47 10.59 8.95
C ILE A 97 -12.04 11.46 10.08
N PRO A 98 -13.15 11.09 10.72
CA PRO A 98 -13.74 11.89 11.77
C PRO A 98 -12.76 12.02 12.94
N GLU A 99 -12.59 13.23 13.48
CA GLU A 99 -11.68 13.48 14.62
C GLU A 99 -12.09 12.68 15.88
N THR A 100 -13.36 12.29 15.97
CA THR A 100 -13.89 11.46 17.05
C THR A 100 -14.97 10.51 16.52
N VAL A 101 -15.05 9.32 17.10
CA VAL A 101 -16.14 8.34 16.88
C VAL A 101 -16.81 8.05 18.22
N SER A 102 -18.13 7.95 18.25
CA SER A 102 -18.84 7.60 19.49
C SER A 102 -18.72 6.10 19.77
N PHE A 103 -18.98 5.70 21.02
CA PHE A 103 -18.97 4.29 21.40
C PHE A 103 -19.95 3.45 20.55
N LEU A 104 -21.13 3.98 20.22
CA LEU A 104 -22.12 3.27 19.40
C LEU A 104 -21.65 3.11 17.94
N ASP A 105 -20.96 4.13 17.40
CA ASP A 105 -20.42 4.09 16.04
C ASP A 105 -19.38 2.98 15.86
N LEU A 106 -18.59 2.68 16.89
CA LEU A 106 -17.63 1.56 16.89
C LEU A 106 -18.32 0.20 16.66
N PHE A 107 -19.57 0.07 17.10
CA PHE A 107 -20.39 -1.13 16.93
C PHE A 107 -21.37 -1.04 15.76
N HIS A 108 -21.30 0.02 14.94
CA HIS A 108 -22.26 0.30 13.88
C HIS A 108 -23.72 0.30 14.37
N ALA A 109 -23.94 0.67 15.63
CA ALA A 109 -25.22 0.66 16.31
C ALA A 109 -25.79 2.09 16.38
N LYS A 110 -27.12 2.24 16.29
CA LYS A 110 -27.77 3.56 16.44
C LYS A 110 -28.36 3.76 17.83
N GLN A 111 -28.75 2.67 18.47
CA GLN A 111 -29.28 2.64 19.82
C GLN A 111 -28.55 1.60 20.65
N VAL A 112 -28.61 1.75 21.98
CA VAL A 112 -27.98 0.81 22.91
C VAL A 112 -28.53 -0.60 22.72
N ASP A 113 -29.83 -0.73 22.40
CA ASP A 113 -30.51 -2.01 22.15
C ASP A 113 -30.00 -2.74 20.90
N ASP A 114 -29.35 -2.03 19.96
CA ASP A 114 -28.73 -2.64 18.78
C ASP A 114 -27.39 -3.32 19.13
N ILE A 115 -26.78 -2.93 20.26
CA ILE A 115 -25.61 -3.61 20.79
C ILE A 115 -26.14 -4.85 21.50
N GLY A 116 -25.89 -6.03 20.91
CA GLY A 116 -26.33 -7.33 21.41
C GLY A 116 -25.69 -7.76 22.74
N ILE A 117 -25.70 -6.88 23.73
CA ILE A 117 -25.37 -7.17 25.12
C ILE A 117 -26.50 -8.03 25.65
N ARG A 118 -26.37 -9.34 25.46
CA ARG A 118 -27.16 -10.29 26.23
C ARG A 118 -26.95 -9.96 27.70
N GLU A 119 -28.03 -9.60 28.39
CA GLU A 119 -28.04 -9.49 29.83
C GLU A 119 -27.34 -10.73 30.40
N LYS A 120 -26.29 -10.48 31.17
CA LYS A 120 -25.65 -11.52 31.95
C LYS A 120 -26.68 -11.95 33.00
N ASN A 121 -27.40 -13.03 32.73
CA ASN A 121 -28.23 -13.70 33.71
C ASN A 121 -27.37 -14.06 34.93
N GLY A 122 -27.65 -13.46 36.09
CA GLY A 122 -27.15 -13.86 37.41
C GLY A 122 -25.94 -13.09 37.90
#